data_AF-A0A3D2ETS2-F1
#
_entry.id   AF-A0A3D2ETS2-F1
#
_cell.length_a   1.000
_cell.length_b   1.000
_cell.length_c   1.000
_cell.angle_alpha   90.00
_cell.angle_beta   90.00
_cell.angle_gamma   90.00
#
_symmetry.space_group_name_H-M   'P 1'
#
loop_
_entity.id
_entity.type
_entity.pdbx_description
1 polymer ?
#
loop_
_entity_poly.entity_id
_entity_poly.type
_entity_poly.pdbx_seq_one_letter_code
_entity_poly.pdbx_strand_id
1 'polypeptide(L)'
;GGGGKAIAHLIETSDQAHGTLMVNSTPIVIRSLSGVFPQNFRDLTPIAATIGDYAAFVVPTASEYQSFADIVADYQADPRSIAVAGGSSRGGMDHLVAAMAFKAAGGDPTQVKYVAYDAGGKAMAGMLSGETHVLSTGFSEAIAMMNAGEVRILAITS
;
A
#
# COMPACT_ATOMS: atom_id res chain seq x y z
N GLY A 1 8.19 -0.52 14.89
CA GLY A 1 8.35 -1.54 13.83
C GLY A 1 9.78 -1.56 13.33
N GLY A 2 10.14 -2.47 12.42
CA GLY A 2 11.53 -2.68 11.96
C GLY A 2 12.23 -1.42 11.42
N GLY A 3 11.60 -0.71 10.48
CA GLY A 3 12.21 0.50 9.88
C GLY A 3 12.52 1.63 10.87
N GLY A 4 11.67 1.87 11.86
CA GLY A 4 11.93 2.86 12.91
C GLY A 4 13.11 2.49 13.81
N LYS A 5 13.26 1.19 14.15
CA LYS A 5 14.45 0.71 14.88
C LYS A 5 15.72 0.85 14.05
N ALA A 6 15.65 0.58 12.76
CA ALA A 6 16.79 0.75 11.86
C ALA A 6 17.22 2.23 11.80
N ILE A 7 16.29 3.17 11.68
CA ILE A 7 16.59 4.61 11.70
C ILE A 7 17.26 5.01 13.01
N ALA A 8 16.66 4.63 14.14
CA ALA A 8 17.22 4.97 15.46
C ALA A 8 18.65 4.45 15.57
N HIS A 9 18.91 3.20 15.16
CA HIS A 9 20.24 2.62 15.17
C HIS A 9 21.24 3.38 14.28
N LEU A 10 20.84 3.76 13.07
CA LEU A 10 21.72 4.51 12.16
C LEU A 10 22.10 5.88 12.73
N ILE A 11 21.16 6.55 13.41
CA ILE A 11 21.40 7.85 14.06
C ILE A 11 22.27 7.68 15.31
N GLU A 12 21.94 6.71 16.17
CA GLU A 12 22.67 6.44 17.43
C GLU A 12 24.13 5.99 17.19
N THR A 13 24.42 5.41 16.02
CA THR A 13 25.75 4.90 15.67
C THR A 13 26.44 5.73 14.59
N SER A 14 25.97 6.94 14.29
CA SER A 14 26.47 7.76 13.18
C SER A 14 27.98 8.00 13.21
N ASP A 15 28.56 8.10 14.42
CA ASP A 15 30.00 8.31 14.63
C ASP A 15 30.85 7.10 14.22
N GLN A 16 30.24 5.93 14.06
CA GLN A 16 30.89 4.66 13.70
C GLN A 16 30.42 4.13 12.34
N ALA A 17 29.26 4.58 11.86
CA ALA A 17 28.59 4.08 10.66
C ALA A 17 29.01 4.83 9.36
N HIS A 18 30.29 5.14 9.20
CA HIS A 18 30.79 5.83 8.00
C HIS A 18 30.53 5.01 6.72
N GLY A 19 30.06 5.67 5.67
CA GLY A 19 29.75 5.01 4.38
C GLY A 19 28.52 4.10 4.40
N THR A 20 27.71 4.12 5.47
CA THR A 20 26.49 3.32 5.57
C THR A 20 25.31 4.05 4.94
N LEU A 21 24.54 3.34 4.11
CA LEU A 21 23.29 3.83 3.53
C LEU A 21 22.12 2.97 3.98
N MET A 22 20.96 3.61 4.16
CA MET A 22 19.69 2.94 4.39
C MET A 22 18.76 3.20 3.22
N VAL A 23 18.04 2.16 2.82
CA VAL A 23 16.90 2.26 1.91
C VAL A 23 15.64 2.03 2.72
N ASN A 24 14.76 3.02 2.76
CA ASN A 24 13.50 2.97 3.47
C ASN A 24 12.34 3.33 2.54
N SER A 25 11.15 2.79 2.83
CA SER A 25 9.93 3.16 2.14
C SER A 25 9.28 4.42 2.74
N THR A 26 8.39 5.05 1.99
CA THR A 26 7.64 6.27 2.36
C THR A 26 6.75 6.15 3.61
N PRO A 27 6.21 4.97 4.03
CA PRO A 27 5.46 4.84 5.28
C PRO A 27 6.23 5.30 6.53
N ILE A 28 7.55 5.46 6.45
CA ILE A 28 8.37 6.02 7.53
C ILE A 28 7.93 7.42 7.93
N VAL A 29 7.54 8.25 6.95
CA VAL A 29 7.10 9.64 7.17
C VAL A 29 5.81 9.64 7.98
N ILE A 30 4.87 8.79 7.59
CA ILE A 30 3.55 8.72 8.23
C ILE A 30 3.66 8.16 9.64
N ARG A 31 4.44 7.11 9.84
CA ARG A 31 4.66 6.54 11.17
C ARG A 31 5.35 7.53 12.12
N SER A 32 6.26 8.33 11.60
CA SER A 32 6.88 9.42 12.35
C SER A 32 5.85 10.51 12.71
N LEU A 33 5.06 10.98 11.74
CA LEU A 33 3.98 11.96 11.97
C LEU A 33 2.92 11.46 12.96
N SER A 34 2.63 10.17 12.97
CA SER A 34 1.71 9.53 13.93
C SER A 34 2.35 9.22 15.29
N GLY A 35 3.59 9.64 15.54
CA GLY A 35 4.27 9.48 16.84
C GLY A 35 4.68 8.04 17.19
N VAL A 36 4.75 7.13 16.20
CA VAL A 36 5.14 5.72 16.44
C VAL A 36 6.63 5.61 16.83
N PHE A 37 7.45 6.56 16.39
CA PHE A 37 8.84 6.74 16.81
C PHE A 37 9.21 8.22 16.64
N PRO A 38 10.18 8.74 17.42
CA PRO A 38 10.45 10.18 17.48
C PRO A 38 11.23 10.73 16.29
N GLN A 39 12.01 9.89 15.60
CA GLN A 39 12.80 10.31 14.44
C GLN A 39 11.93 10.51 13.20
N ASN A 40 12.41 11.32 12.26
CA ASN A 40 11.77 11.60 10.98
C ASN A 40 12.82 11.78 9.87
N PHE A 41 12.36 12.02 8.63
CA PHE A 41 13.27 12.16 7.48
C PHE A 41 14.25 13.34 7.59
N ARG A 42 13.99 14.33 8.46
CA ARG A 42 14.89 15.46 8.74
C ARG A 42 16.07 15.09 9.63
N ASP A 43 15.99 13.94 10.32
CA ASP A 43 17.10 13.40 11.12
C ASP A 43 18.07 12.56 10.26
N LEU A 44 17.83 12.52 8.94
CA LEU A 44 18.64 11.83 7.94
C LEU A 44 19.03 12.79 6.82
N THR A 45 20.07 12.43 6.06
CA THR A 45 20.47 13.11 4.82
C THR A 45 19.87 12.36 3.62
N PRO A 46 18.88 12.91 2.91
CA PRO A 46 18.34 12.28 1.71
C PRO A 46 19.39 12.24 0.59
N ILE A 47 19.58 11.07 -0.04
CA ILE A 47 20.57 10.90 -1.12
C ILE A 47 19.88 10.82 -2.48
N ALA A 48 18.95 9.87 -2.66
CA ALA A 48 18.25 9.64 -3.91
C ALA A 48 16.92 8.93 -3.70
N ALA A 49 15.97 9.18 -4.61
CA ALA A 49 14.82 8.31 -4.80
C ALA A 49 15.24 7.15 -5.73
N THR A 50 15.20 5.92 -5.23
CA THR A 50 15.68 4.74 -5.97
C THR A 50 14.57 3.95 -6.64
N ILE A 51 13.35 3.99 -6.09
CA ILE A 51 12.19 3.26 -6.58
C ILE A 51 10.99 4.21 -6.59
N GLY A 52 10.33 4.30 -7.73
CA GLY A 52 9.01 4.87 -7.89
C GLY A 52 8.15 3.87 -8.64
N ASP A 53 6.98 3.58 -8.09
CA ASP A 53 5.99 2.71 -8.74
C ASP A 53 4.62 3.37 -8.60
N TYR A 54 3.82 3.28 -9.65
CA TYR A 54 2.41 3.63 -9.55
C TYR A 54 1.71 2.56 -8.70
N ALA A 55 0.65 2.93 -8.00
CA ALA A 55 -0.21 1.93 -7.42
C ALA A 55 -1.29 1.51 -8.42
N ALA A 56 -1.81 0.30 -8.24
CA ALA A 56 -2.83 -0.32 -9.07
C ALA A 56 -3.90 -0.98 -8.22
N PHE A 57 -5.12 -0.99 -8.75
CA PHE A 57 -6.23 -1.77 -8.21
C PHE A 57 -6.50 -2.95 -9.13
N VAL A 58 -6.45 -4.14 -8.57
CA VAL A 58 -6.65 -5.38 -9.32
C VAL A 58 -7.74 -6.24 -8.67
N VAL A 59 -8.36 -7.08 -9.48
CA VAL A 59 -9.36 -8.07 -9.06
C VAL A 59 -9.02 -9.43 -9.68
N PRO A 60 -9.51 -10.56 -9.15
CA PRO A 60 -9.35 -11.87 -9.81
C PRO A 60 -9.92 -11.82 -11.24
N THR A 61 -9.34 -12.59 -12.18
CA THR A 61 -9.86 -12.64 -13.57
C THR A 61 -11.34 -13.06 -13.65
N ALA A 62 -11.78 -13.90 -12.72
CA ALA A 62 -13.18 -14.35 -12.58
C ALA A 62 -14.11 -13.31 -11.91
N SER A 63 -13.60 -12.16 -11.46
CA SER A 63 -14.41 -11.14 -10.80
C SER A 63 -15.44 -10.54 -11.76
N GLU A 64 -16.63 -10.27 -11.20
CA GLU A 64 -17.70 -9.54 -11.89
C GLU A 64 -17.33 -8.08 -12.15
N TYR A 65 -16.47 -7.48 -11.31
CA TYR A 65 -15.99 -6.11 -11.49
C TYR A 65 -15.13 -5.98 -12.75
N GLN A 66 -15.55 -5.11 -13.66
CA GLN A 66 -14.84 -4.83 -14.92
C GLN A 66 -14.17 -3.46 -14.91
N SER A 67 -14.57 -2.58 -13.99
CA SER A 67 -14.01 -1.25 -13.83
C SER A 67 -13.89 -0.86 -12.36
N PHE A 68 -13.04 0.13 -12.07
CA PHE A 68 -12.99 0.71 -10.72
C PHE A 68 -14.29 1.45 -10.36
N ALA A 69 -15.05 1.92 -11.36
CA ALA A 69 -16.35 2.56 -11.13
C ALA A 69 -17.38 1.58 -10.55
N ASP A 70 -17.33 0.31 -10.96
CA ASP A 70 -18.22 -0.74 -10.43
C ASP A 70 -17.98 -0.93 -8.92
N ILE A 71 -16.71 -0.98 -8.52
CA ILE A 71 -16.29 -1.07 -7.11
C ILE A 71 -16.74 0.18 -6.32
N VAL A 72 -16.60 1.37 -6.90
CA VAL A 72 -17.02 2.62 -6.28
C VAL A 72 -18.54 2.64 -6.09
N ALA A 73 -19.32 2.16 -7.05
CA ALA A 73 -20.78 2.12 -6.96
C ALA A 73 -21.23 1.25 -5.77
N ASP A 74 -20.68 0.05 -5.63
CA ASP A 74 -20.97 -0.85 -4.50
C ASP A 74 -20.49 -0.27 -3.16
N TYR A 75 -19.32 0.35 -3.15
CA TYR A 75 -18.80 1.05 -1.98
C TYR A 75 -19.71 2.21 -1.53
N GLN A 76 -20.24 3.01 -2.46
CA GLN A 76 -21.14 4.10 -2.13
C GLN A 76 -22.49 3.61 -1.60
N ALA A 77 -22.96 2.45 -2.07
CA ALA A 77 -24.18 1.82 -1.57
C ALA A 77 -24.00 1.24 -0.16
N ASP A 78 -22.89 0.53 0.09
CA ASP A 78 -22.48 0.06 1.40
C ASP A 78 -20.94 -0.02 1.49
N PRO A 79 -20.27 0.88 2.25
CA PRO A 79 -18.82 0.87 2.39
C PRO A 79 -18.24 -0.45 2.93
N ARG A 80 -19.05 -1.28 3.59
CA ARG A 80 -18.61 -2.58 4.13
C ARG A 80 -18.71 -3.73 3.12
N SER A 81 -19.39 -3.52 1.99
CA SER A 81 -19.54 -4.51 0.91
C SER A 81 -18.19 -4.81 0.25
N ILE A 82 -17.37 -3.77 0.03
CA ILE A 82 -16.05 -3.90 -0.57
C ILE A 82 -14.98 -4.06 0.51
N ALA A 83 -14.22 -5.14 0.40
CA ALA A 83 -13.00 -5.35 1.17
C ALA A 83 -11.78 -5.23 0.26
N VAL A 84 -10.80 -4.42 0.66
CA VAL A 84 -9.56 -4.16 -0.08
C VAL A 84 -8.39 -4.80 0.64
N ALA A 85 -7.69 -5.72 0.00
CA ALA A 85 -6.42 -6.27 0.47
C ALA A 85 -5.26 -5.33 0.12
N GLY A 86 -4.20 -5.38 0.92
CA GLY A 86 -2.91 -4.81 0.57
C GLY A 86 -1.77 -5.50 1.33
N GLY A 87 -0.59 -5.49 0.73
CA GLY A 87 0.62 -6.10 1.29
C GLY A 87 1.28 -5.28 2.40
N SER A 88 0.73 -4.09 2.68
CA SER A 88 1.20 -3.15 3.69
C SER A 88 0.37 -3.20 4.98
N SER A 89 1.00 -2.87 6.11
CA SER A 89 0.28 -2.63 7.36
C SER A 89 -0.73 -1.48 7.23
N ARG A 90 -1.74 -1.41 8.10
CA ARG A 90 -2.64 -0.25 8.22
C ARG A 90 -1.82 1.05 8.34
N GLY A 91 -2.15 2.02 7.51
CA GLY A 91 -1.43 3.31 7.39
C GLY A 91 -0.18 3.27 6.50
N GLY A 92 0.11 2.13 5.88
CA GLY A 92 1.09 2.01 4.80
C GLY A 92 0.51 2.43 3.44
N MET A 93 1.32 2.32 2.39
CA MET A 93 0.98 2.85 1.07
C MET A 93 -0.27 2.20 0.47
N ASP A 94 -0.38 0.87 0.48
CA ASP A 94 -1.55 0.19 -0.10
C ASP A 94 -2.86 0.59 0.60
N HIS A 95 -2.83 0.81 1.92
CA HIS A 95 -3.99 1.29 2.67
C HIS A 95 -4.36 2.73 2.27
N LEU A 96 -3.36 3.60 2.19
CA LEU A 96 -3.60 5.02 1.96
C LEU A 96 -3.96 5.32 0.52
N VAL A 97 -3.39 4.60 -0.44
CA VAL A 97 -3.80 4.66 -1.85
C VAL A 97 -5.26 4.27 -1.97
N ALA A 98 -5.67 3.15 -1.36
CA ALA A 98 -7.08 2.74 -1.35
C ALA A 98 -7.98 3.83 -0.74
N ALA A 99 -7.63 4.33 0.46
CA ALA A 99 -8.38 5.39 1.12
C ALA A 99 -8.49 6.66 0.26
N MET A 100 -7.40 7.09 -0.38
CA MET A 100 -7.38 8.27 -1.25
C MET A 100 -8.18 8.06 -2.53
N ALA A 101 -8.15 6.87 -3.13
CA ALA A 101 -8.93 6.56 -4.33
C ALA A 101 -10.43 6.63 -4.06
N PHE A 102 -10.91 6.01 -2.97
CA PHE A 102 -12.31 6.10 -2.57
C PHE A 102 -12.71 7.53 -2.19
N LYS A 103 -11.81 8.29 -1.54
CA LYS A 103 -12.04 9.72 -1.28
C LYS A 103 -12.19 10.53 -2.57
N ALA A 104 -11.31 10.31 -3.54
CA ALA A 104 -11.37 10.98 -4.83
C ALA A 104 -12.66 10.63 -5.59
N ALA A 105 -13.21 9.44 -5.36
CA ALA A 105 -14.50 9.00 -5.86
C ALA A 105 -15.72 9.50 -5.04
N GLY A 106 -15.52 10.44 -4.11
CA GLY A 106 -16.59 11.04 -3.29
C GLY A 106 -16.98 10.25 -2.03
N GLY A 107 -16.28 9.15 -1.74
CA GLY A 107 -16.51 8.33 -0.55
C GLY A 107 -15.80 8.84 0.71
N ASP A 108 -16.17 8.31 1.88
CA ASP A 108 -15.46 8.55 3.13
C ASP A 108 -14.20 7.65 3.22
N PRO A 109 -12.96 8.17 3.18
CA PRO A 109 -11.75 7.36 3.26
C PRO A 109 -11.64 6.52 4.54
N THR A 110 -12.33 6.88 5.61
CA THR A 110 -12.25 6.20 6.91
C THR A 110 -13.11 4.94 6.98
N GLN A 111 -14.06 4.77 6.05
CA GLN A 111 -14.95 3.60 5.99
C GLN A 111 -14.39 2.48 5.10
N VAL A 112 -13.27 2.70 4.41
CA VAL A 112 -12.64 1.67 3.57
C VAL A 112 -12.26 0.46 4.42
N LYS A 113 -12.90 -0.67 4.16
CA LYS A 113 -12.59 -1.95 4.81
C LYS A 113 -11.30 -2.52 4.24
N TYR A 114 -10.17 -2.08 4.81
CA TYR A 114 -8.84 -2.56 4.45
C TYR A 114 -8.45 -3.81 5.25
N VAL A 115 -7.97 -4.84 4.57
CA VAL A 115 -7.40 -6.06 5.15
C VAL A 115 -5.89 -6.04 4.91
N ALA A 116 -5.13 -5.93 6.00
CA ALA A 116 -3.67 -5.81 5.95
C ALA A 116 -3.02 -7.19 5.96
N TYR A 117 -2.17 -7.44 4.98
CA TYR A 117 -1.30 -8.62 4.94
C TYR A 117 0.16 -8.21 5.14
N ASP A 118 1.00 -9.22 5.38
CA ASP A 118 2.43 -9.09 5.57
C ASP A 118 3.14 -9.54 4.27
N ALA A 119 3.07 -8.66 3.25
CA ALA A 119 3.53 -8.78 1.85
C ALA A 119 2.43 -8.97 0.77
N GLY A 120 2.72 -8.48 -0.44
CA GLY A 120 1.80 -8.46 -1.59
C GLY A 120 1.33 -9.85 -2.03
N GLY A 121 2.22 -10.85 -2.05
CA GLY A 121 1.84 -12.23 -2.40
C GLY A 121 0.82 -12.86 -1.45
N LYS A 122 0.88 -12.55 -0.14
CA LYS A 122 -0.14 -13.00 0.83
C LYS A 122 -1.46 -12.27 0.61
N ALA A 123 -1.42 -10.98 0.29
CA ALA A 123 -2.60 -10.18 -0.03
C ALA A 123 -3.30 -10.70 -1.30
N MET A 124 -2.53 -11.03 -2.33
CA MET A 124 -3.01 -11.67 -3.55
C MET A 124 -3.69 -13.00 -3.26
N ALA A 125 -3.06 -13.88 -2.48
CA ALA A 125 -3.65 -15.17 -2.11
C ALA A 125 -4.97 -15.00 -1.33
N GLY A 126 -5.06 -14.02 -0.42
CA GLY A 126 -6.30 -13.67 0.28
C GLY A 126 -7.41 -13.16 -0.66
N MET A 127 -7.06 -12.36 -1.66
CA MET A 127 -8.03 -11.92 -2.67
C MET A 127 -8.49 -13.09 -3.56
N LEU A 128 -7.56 -13.92 -4.04
CA LEU A 128 -7.89 -15.07 -4.89
C LEU A 128 -8.73 -16.15 -4.18
N SER A 129 -8.62 -16.25 -2.84
CA SER A 129 -9.47 -17.14 -2.03
C SER A 129 -10.86 -16.57 -1.74
N GLY A 130 -11.11 -15.31 -2.11
CA GLY A 130 -12.38 -14.60 -1.89
C GLY A 130 -12.52 -13.92 -0.53
N GLU A 131 -11.44 -13.79 0.26
CA GLU A 131 -11.47 -13.04 1.52
C GLU A 131 -11.69 -11.53 1.29
N THR A 132 -11.16 -11.04 0.17
CA THR A 132 -11.29 -9.64 -0.27
C THR A 132 -11.64 -9.57 -1.75
N HIS A 133 -12.22 -8.45 -2.16
CA HIS A 133 -12.72 -8.27 -3.53
C HIS A 133 -11.66 -7.65 -4.44
N VAL A 134 -10.83 -6.76 -3.87
CA VAL A 134 -9.90 -5.92 -4.60
C VAL A 134 -8.54 -5.95 -3.90
N LEU A 135 -7.46 -5.92 -4.66
CA LEU A 135 -6.11 -5.75 -4.15
C LEU A 135 -5.58 -4.38 -4.58
N SER A 136 -5.16 -3.58 -3.60
CA SER A 136 -4.34 -2.40 -3.80
C SER A 136 -2.88 -2.80 -3.69
N THR A 137 -2.09 -2.59 -4.75
CA THR A 137 -0.68 -2.99 -4.81
C THR A 137 0.12 -2.10 -5.77
N GLY A 138 1.43 -2.33 -5.90
CA GLY A 138 2.26 -1.69 -6.93
C GLY A 138 1.91 -2.17 -8.35
N PHE A 139 1.95 -1.26 -9.32
CA PHE A 139 1.64 -1.55 -10.71
C PHE A 139 2.62 -2.56 -11.32
N SER A 140 3.90 -2.48 -10.92
CA SER A 140 4.91 -3.44 -11.38
C SER A 140 4.58 -4.87 -10.93
N GLU A 141 4.06 -5.05 -9.71
CA GLU A 141 3.56 -6.34 -9.23
C GLU A 141 2.28 -6.76 -9.97
N ALA A 142 1.35 -5.81 -10.17
CA ALA A 142 0.09 -6.06 -10.87
C ALA A 142 0.30 -6.59 -12.30
N ILE A 143 1.29 -6.08 -13.02
CA ILE A 143 1.64 -6.57 -14.36
C ILE A 143 2.13 -8.02 -14.31
N ALA A 144 2.95 -8.39 -13.32
CA ALA A 144 3.41 -9.76 -13.17
C ALA A 144 2.23 -10.72 -12.91
N MET A 145 1.32 -10.34 -12.01
CA MET A 145 0.11 -11.12 -11.71
C MET A 145 -0.83 -11.24 -12.91
N MET A 146 -1.00 -10.14 -13.68
CA MET A 146 -1.83 -10.13 -14.89
C MET A 146 -1.23 -11.04 -15.97
N ASN A 147 0.08 -11.00 -16.18
CA ASN A 147 0.78 -11.85 -17.14
C ASN A 147 0.72 -13.34 -16.75
N ALA A 148 0.58 -13.65 -15.45
CA ALA A 148 0.32 -15.00 -14.96
C ALA A 148 -1.13 -15.46 -15.16
N GLY A 149 -2.03 -14.57 -15.61
CA GLY A 149 -3.45 -14.87 -15.85
C GLY A 149 -4.32 -14.90 -14.59
N GLU A 150 -3.81 -14.38 -13.47
CA GLU A 150 -4.47 -14.47 -12.17
C GLU A 150 -5.42 -13.29 -11.92
N VAL A 151 -5.07 -12.09 -12.40
CA VAL A 151 -5.81 -10.85 -12.09
C VAL A 151 -6.10 -10.00 -13.33
N ARG A 152 -7.10 -9.12 -13.20
CA ARG A 152 -7.42 -7.99 -14.09
C ARG A 152 -7.03 -6.69 -13.41
N ILE A 153 -6.30 -5.82 -14.09
CA ILE A 153 -6.00 -4.46 -13.62
C ILE A 153 -7.17 -3.55 -13.99
N LEU A 154 -7.75 -2.85 -13.00
CA LEU A 154 -8.91 -1.97 -13.18
C LEU A 154 -8.54 -0.49 -13.25
N ALA A 155 -7.51 -0.09 -12.50
CA ALA A 155 -7.04 1.29 -12.45
C ALA A 155 -5.57 1.35 -12.00
N ILE A 156 -4.91 2.45 -12.34
CA ILE A 156 -3.60 2.85 -11.82
C ILE A 156 -3.67 4.29 -11.30
N THR A 157 -2.81 4.65 -10.37
CA THR A 157 -2.58 6.04 -9.97
C THR A 157 -1.75 6.77 -11.01
N SER A 158 -1.90 8.10 -11.12
CA SER A 158 -1.12 8.99 -11.99
C SER A 158 -0.55 10.18 -11.25
#